data_AF-A0A9D7J9G8-F1
#
_entry.id   AF-A0A9D7J9G8-F1
#
_cell.length_a   1.000
_cell.length_b   1.000
_cell.length_c   1.000
_cell.angle_alpha   90.00
_cell.angle_beta   90.00
_cell.angle_gamma   90.00
#
_symmetry.space_group_name_H-M   'P 1'
#
loop_
_entity.id
_entity.type
_entity.pdbx_description
1 polymer ?
#
loop_
_entity_poly.entity_id
_entity_poly.type
_entity_poly.pdbx_seq_one_letter_code
_entity_poly.pdbx_strand_id
1 'polypeptide(L)'
;MSAVLHPVQSVDELVVDWIDAKRDEDAANKRRVAIEERIIALMGEPEEGSATHELIDGSKLTITSKITRTIDEAAWRAVMDRVPERLRTITFVETAKLDLKGIRYLLDHEPDVYGIVAQAITSKKAKSSISVRA
;
A
#
# COMPACT_ATOMS: atom_id res chain seq x y z
N MET A 1 42.87 0.81 21.96
CA MET A 1 41.58 1.31 21.43
C MET A 1 41.64 1.16 19.91
N SER A 2 41.11 0.06 19.38
CA SER A 2 41.15 -0.21 17.94
C SER A 2 40.01 0.56 17.28
N ALA A 3 40.35 1.60 16.50
CA ALA A 3 39.38 2.32 15.70
C ALA A 3 38.89 1.38 14.59
N VAL A 4 37.61 1.02 14.63
CA VAL A 4 36.95 0.28 13.54
C VAL A 4 36.88 1.22 12.34
N LEU A 5 37.86 1.10 11.45
CA LEU A 5 37.83 1.72 10.13
C LEU A 5 36.68 1.08 9.36
N HIS A 6 35.54 1.77 9.32
CA HIS A 6 34.50 1.43 8.36
C HIS A 6 35.05 1.84 6.99
N PRO A 7 35.13 0.94 5.99
CA PRO A 7 35.53 1.35 4.65
C PRO A 7 34.54 2.42 4.18
N VAL A 8 35.07 3.59 3.80
CA VAL A 8 34.26 4.70 3.30
C VAL A 8 33.85 4.34 1.87
N GLN A 9 32.71 3.66 1.74
CA GLN A 9 32.11 3.38 0.44
C GLN A 9 31.62 4.70 -0.18
N SER A 10 31.89 4.89 -1.47
CA SER A 10 31.41 6.05 -2.23
C SER A 10 29.90 5.99 -2.46
N VAL A 11 29.29 7.14 -2.76
CA VAL A 11 27.86 7.20 -3.09
C VAL A 11 27.55 6.38 -4.34
N ASP A 12 28.44 6.38 -5.34
CA ASP A 12 28.25 5.62 -6.57
C ASP A 12 28.25 4.11 -6.31
N GLU A 13 29.17 3.63 -5.47
CA GLU A 13 29.19 2.22 -5.02
C GLU A 13 27.92 1.87 -4.23
N LEU A 14 27.45 2.76 -3.34
CA LEU A 14 26.20 2.54 -2.61
C LEU A 14 24.98 2.50 -3.53
N VAL A 15 24.98 3.26 -4.62
CA VAL A 15 23.90 3.24 -5.63
C VAL A 15 23.92 1.92 -6.39
N VAL A 16 25.09 1.40 -6.76
CA VAL A 16 25.24 0.09 -7.40
C VAL A 16 24.75 -1.02 -6.47
N ASP A 17 25.23 -1.06 -5.23
CA ASP A 17 24.81 -2.04 -4.23
C ASP A 17 23.30 -1.98 -3.97
N TRP A 18 22.73 -0.78 -3.92
CA TRP A 18 21.29 -0.60 -3.74
C TRP A 18 20.48 -1.13 -4.94
N ILE A 19 20.97 -0.95 -6.17
CA ILE A 19 20.33 -1.49 -7.37
C ILE A 19 20.37 -3.03 -7.35
N ASP A 20 21.51 -3.62 -6.98
CA ASP A 20 21.67 -5.06 -6.93
C ASP A 20 20.83 -5.68 -5.80
N ALA A 21 20.82 -5.06 -4.62
CA ALA A 21 19.93 -5.48 -3.53
C ALA A 21 18.45 -5.45 -3.93
N LYS A 22 18.01 -4.44 -4.70
CA LYS A 22 16.65 -4.39 -5.25
C LYS A 22 16.36 -5.53 -6.23
N ARG A 23 17.32 -5.86 -7.10
CA ARG A 23 17.17 -6.99 -8.05
C ARG A 23 17.05 -8.31 -7.30
N ASP A 24 17.83 -8.49 -6.24
CA ASP A 24 17.79 -9.67 -5.40
C ASP A 24 16.46 -9.79 -4.64
N GLU A 25 15.94 -8.68 -4.11
CA GLU A 25 14.61 -8.61 -3.48
C GLU A 25 13.52 -9.03 -4.48
N ASP A 26 13.54 -8.47 -5.70
CA ASP A 26 12.60 -8.82 -6.76
C ASP A 26 12.67 -10.31 -7.14
N ALA A 27 13.89 -10.85 -7.27
CA ALA A 27 14.11 -12.26 -7.59
C ALA A 27 13.62 -13.20 -6.48
N ALA A 28 13.91 -12.85 -5.22
CA ALA A 28 13.44 -13.59 -4.06
C ALA A 28 11.92 -13.55 -3.95
N ASN A 29 11.30 -12.39 -4.16
CA ASN A 29 9.85 -12.25 -4.13
C ASN A 29 9.18 -13.08 -5.24
N LYS A 30 9.68 -13.04 -6.48
CA LYS A 30 9.17 -13.88 -7.58
C LYS A 30 9.24 -15.36 -7.24
N ARG A 31 10.36 -15.81 -6.67
CA ARG A 31 10.53 -17.21 -6.25
C ARG A 31 9.52 -17.60 -5.15
N ARG A 32 9.33 -16.74 -4.15
CA ARG A 32 8.35 -16.96 -3.07
C ARG A 32 6.93 -17.11 -3.63
N VAL A 33 6.50 -16.17 -4.48
CA VAL A 33 5.15 -16.19 -5.08
C VAL A 33 4.93 -17.46 -5.92
N ALA A 34 5.91 -17.87 -6.73
CA ALA A 34 5.80 -19.10 -7.51
C ALA A 34 5.70 -20.37 -6.63
N ILE A 35 6.32 -20.38 -5.45
CA ILE A 35 6.18 -21.47 -4.47
C ILE A 35 4.78 -21.44 -3.85
N GLU A 36 4.26 -20.27 -3.50
CA GLU A 36 2.91 -20.10 -2.94
C GLU A 36 1.84 -20.60 -3.91
N GLU A 37 1.93 -20.25 -5.19
CA GLU A 37 1.02 -20.74 -6.23
C GLU A 37 1.03 -22.27 -6.33
N ARG A 38 2.22 -22.89 -6.25
CA ARG A 38 2.35 -24.35 -6.25
C ARG A 38 1.75 -24.99 -4.99
N ILE A 39 1.91 -24.36 -3.83
CA ILE A 39 1.31 -24.82 -2.57
C ILE A 39 -0.22 -24.78 -2.68
N ILE A 40 -0.78 -23.65 -3.14
CA ILE A 40 -2.23 -23.48 -3.31
C ILE A 40 -2.76 -24.51 -4.33
N ALA A 41 -2.06 -24.75 -5.44
CA ALA A 41 -2.47 -25.74 -6.43
C ALA A 41 -2.50 -27.19 -5.87
N LEU A 42 -1.64 -27.53 -4.91
CA LEU A 42 -1.58 -28.85 -4.29
C LEU A 42 -2.58 -29.03 -3.14
N MET A 43 -2.74 -28.00 -2.32
CA MET A 43 -3.56 -28.06 -1.10
C MET A 43 -5.01 -27.62 -1.32
N GLY A 44 -5.26 -26.89 -2.41
CA GLY A 44 -6.52 -26.20 -2.65
C GLY A 44 -6.67 -24.93 -1.82
N GLU A 45 -7.67 -24.12 -2.16
CA GLU A 45 -8.06 -22.94 -1.40
C GLU A 45 -9.59 -22.88 -1.26
N PRO A 46 -10.12 -22.27 -0.18
CA PRO A 46 -11.55 -22.07 -0.03
C PRO A 46 -12.09 -21.00 -1.00
N GLU A 47 -13.38 -21.04 -1.32
CA GLU A 47 -14.02 -19.99 -2.13
C GLU A 47 -14.03 -18.62 -1.43
N GLU A 48 -14.31 -18.61 -0.11
CA GLU A 48 -14.16 -17.46 0.77
C GLU A 48 -13.78 -17.95 2.18
N GLY A 49 -12.89 -17.24 2.87
CA GLY A 49 -12.47 -17.59 4.24
C GLY A 49 -11.10 -18.27 4.30
N SER A 50 -10.87 -19.13 5.29
CA SER A 50 -9.56 -19.76 5.50
C SER A 50 -9.64 -21.27 5.70
N ALA A 51 -8.60 -21.96 5.22
CA ALA A 51 -8.38 -23.39 5.40
C ALA A 51 -7.00 -23.62 6.04
N THR A 52 -6.93 -24.42 7.11
CA THR A 52 -5.68 -24.71 7.83
C THR A 52 -5.31 -26.17 7.67
N HIS A 53 -4.05 -26.41 7.30
CA HIS A 53 -3.46 -27.72 7.09
C HIS A 53 -2.30 -27.93 8.05
N GLU A 54 -2.20 -29.12 8.63
CA GLU A 54 -1.08 -29.51 9.49
C GLU A 54 0.05 -30.10 8.64
N LEU A 55 1.27 -29.64 8.88
CA LEU A 55 2.48 -30.09 8.20
C LEU A 55 3.16 -31.22 8.99
N ILE A 56 4.10 -31.91 8.34
CA ILE A 56 4.78 -33.09 8.89
C ILE A 56 5.53 -32.78 10.19
N ASP A 57 6.03 -31.56 10.35
CA ASP A 57 6.74 -31.08 11.54
C ASP A 57 5.79 -30.55 12.64
N GLY A 58 4.48 -30.68 12.46
CA GLY A 58 3.44 -30.18 13.37
C GLY A 58 3.16 -28.68 13.24
N SER A 59 3.83 -27.98 12.32
CA SER A 59 3.49 -26.59 12.01
C SER A 59 2.19 -26.51 11.22
N LYS A 60 1.53 -25.34 11.25
CA LYS A 60 0.25 -25.13 10.58
C LYS A 60 0.39 -24.14 9.44
N LEU A 61 -0.08 -24.55 8.26
CA LEU A 61 -0.20 -23.72 7.08
C LEU A 61 -1.66 -23.31 6.90
N THR A 62 -1.94 -22.01 6.93
CA THR A 62 -3.29 -21.48 6.67
C THR A 62 -3.33 -20.74 5.33
N ILE A 63 -4.21 -21.19 4.44
CA ILE A 63 -4.53 -20.52 3.16
C ILE A 63 -5.80 -19.71 3.37
N THR A 64 -5.80 -18.44 2.97
CA THR A 64 -6.95 -17.54 3.15
C THR A 64 -7.31 -16.88 1.83
N SER A 65 -8.55 -17.05 1.39
CA SER A 65 -9.09 -16.48 0.16
C SER A 65 -10.07 -15.37 0.51
N LYS A 66 -9.87 -14.20 -0.11
CA LYS A 66 -10.63 -12.97 0.17
C LYS A 66 -11.47 -12.58 -1.04
N ILE A 67 -12.73 -12.25 -0.82
CA ILE A 67 -13.58 -11.64 -1.85
C ILE A 67 -13.53 -10.12 -1.71
N THR A 68 -12.93 -9.45 -2.70
CA THR A 68 -13.00 -8.00 -2.83
C THR A 68 -14.32 -7.62 -3.51
N ARG A 69 -15.17 -6.89 -2.78
CA ARG A 69 -16.44 -6.35 -3.30
C ARG A 69 -16.23 -4.86 -3.61
N THR A 70 -16.45 -4.45 -4.86
CA THR A 70 -16.37 -3.05 -5.31
C THR A 70 -17.75 -2.55 -5.67
N ILE A 71 -17.97 -1.24 -5.54
CA ILE A 71 -19.25 -0.61 -5.82
C ILE A 71 -19.17 0.08 -7.19
N ASP A 72 -20.10 -0.24 -8.08
CA ASP A 72 -20.43 0.62 -9.21
C ASP A 72 -21.44 1.67 -8.71
N GLU A 73 -20.97 2.90 -8.55
CA GLU A 73 -21.77 4.00 -8.01
C GLU A 73 -22.96 4.35 -8.92
N ALA A 74 -22.79 4.27 -10.24
CA ALA A 74 -23.84 4.60 -11.19
C ALA A 74 -24.95 3.54 -11.16
N ALA A 75 -24.56 2.26 -11.14
CA ALA A 75 -25.50 1.16 -10.99
C ALA A 75 -26.22 1.22 -9.64
N TRP A 76 -25.52 1.51 -8.54
CA TRP A 76 -26.14 1.63 -7.23
C TRP A 76 -27.16 2.77 -7.18
N ARG A 77 -26.82 3.96 -7.69
CA ARG A 77 -27.76 5.10 -7.75
C ARG A 77 -29.03 4.76 -8.52
N ALA A 78 -28.94 3.95 -9.58
CA ALA A 78 -30.09 3.54 -10.37
C ALA A 78 -31.03 2.56 -9.64
N VAL A 79 -30.55 1.82 -8.64
CA VAL A 79 -31.33 0.78 -7.94
C VAL A 79 -31.59 1.07 -6.47
N MET A 80 -30.91 2.04 -5.86
CA MET A 80 -30.98 2.31 -4.41
C MET A 80 -32.38 2.68 -3.92
N ASP A 81 -33.22 3.28 -4.77
CA ASP A 81 -34.62 3.60 -4.44
C ASP A 81 -35.53 2.38 -4.35
N ARG A 82 -35.08 1.24 -4.88
CA ARG A 82 -35.76 -0.05 -4.74
C ARG A 82 -35.41 -0.76 -3.42
N VAL A 83 -34.41 -0.26 -2.70
CA VAL A 83 -33.97 -0.80 -1.41
C VAL A 83 -34.46 0.11 -0.29
N PRO A 84 -35.25 -0.39 0.69
CA PRO A 84 -35.68 0.41 1.82
C PRO A 84 -34.49 1.07 2.51
N GLU A 85 -34.63 2.35 2.86
CA GLU A 85 -33.52 3.16 3.37
C GLU A 85 -32.79 2.52 4.55
N ARG A 86 -33.54 1.94 5.51
CA ARG A 86 -32.99 1.23 6.68
C ARG A 86 -32.15 -0.03 6.35
N LEU A 87 -32.25 -0.53 5.12
CA LEU A 87 -31.55 -1.74 4.64
C LEU A 87 -30.48 -1.42 3.58
N ARG A 88 -30.26 -0.15 3.26
CA ARG A 88 -29.19 0.25 2.33
C ARG A 88 -27.84 -0.02 2.98
N THR A 89 -27.09 -0.96 2.42
CA THR A 89 -25.73 -1.32 2.89
C THR A 89 -24.64 -0.46 2.25
N ILE A 90 -24.99 0.36 1.26
CA ILE A 90 -24.08 1.25 0.54
C ILE A 90 -24.52 2.70 0.78
N THR A 91 -23.63 3.52 1.33
CA THR A 91 -23.85 4.93 1.64
C THR A 91 -22.78 5.82 1.01
N PHE A 92 -23.15 7.06 0.68
CA PHE A 92 -22.21 8.08 0.23
C PHE A 92 -21.74 8.89 1.44
N VAL A 93 -20.43 8.94 1.66
CA VAL A 93 -19.83 9.74 2.73
C VAL A 93 -19.06 10.88 2.10
N GLU A 94 -19.45 12.12 2.40
CA GLU A 94 -18.66 13.29 2.04
C GLU A 94 -17.45 13.38 2.96
N THR A 95 -16.25 13.47 2.37
CA THR A 95 -15.00 13.60 3.11
C THR A 95 -14.22 14.78 2.55
N ALA A 96 -13.69 15.63 3.44
CA ALA A 96 -12.78 16.70 3.06
C ALA A 96 -11.54 16.12 2.38
N LYS A 97 -11.26 16.59 1.16
CA LYS A 97 -10.05 16.21 0.41
C LYS A 97 -9.09 17.38 0.36
N LEU A 98 -7.82 17.09 0.60
CA LEU A 98 -6.77 18.08 0.57
C LEU A 98 -6.38 18.38 -0.89
N ASP A 99 -6.62 19.60 -1.36
CA ASP A 99 -6.09 20.07 -2.63
C ASP A 99 -4.68 20.64 -2.45
N LEU A 100 -3.67 19.80 -2.68
CA LEU A 100 -2.27 20.19 -2.57
C LEU A 100 -1.87 21.29 -3.57
N LYS A 101 -2.54 21.37 -4.73
CA LYS A 101 -2.23 22.41 -5.72
C LYS A 101 -2.74 23.77 -5.24
N GLY A 102 -3.99 23.82 -4.77
CA GLY A 102 -4.57 25.01 -4.16
C GLY A 102 -3.76 25.49 -2.95
N ILE A 103 -3.31 24.58 -2.09
CA ILE A 103 -2.48 24.93 -0.92
C ILE A 103 -1.15 25.57 -1.34
N ARG A 104 -0.46 25.00 -2.34
CA ARG A 104 0.79 25.59 -2.86
C ARG A 104 0.55 26.96 -3.47
N TYR A 105 -0.53 27.10 -4.23
CA TYR A 105 -0.92 28.40 -4.80
C TYR A 105 -1.14 29.45 -3.71
N LEU A 106 -1.89 29.12 -2.65
CA LEU A 106 -2.12 30.04 -1.54
C LEU A 106 -0.82 30.42 -0.82
N LEU A 107 0.09 29.46 -0.65
CA LEU A 107 1.40 29.73 -0.04
C LEU A 107 2.21 30.75 -0.85
N ASP A 108 2.17 30.65 -2.19
CA ASP A 108 2.98 31.48 -3.09
C ASP A 108 2.34 32.85 -3.40
N HIS A 109 1.01 32.92 -3.45
CA HIS A 109 0.28 34.09 -3.94
C HIS A 109 -0.58 34.81 -2.89
N GLU A 110 -1.08 34.11 -1.88
CA GLU A 110 -2.04 34.64 -0.89
C GLU A 110 -1.72 34.15 0.54
N PRO A 111 -0.56 34.55 1.10
CA PRO A 111 -0.03 33.98 2.34
C PRO A 111 -0.94 34.20 3.56
N ASP A 112 -1.70 35.29 3.59
CA ASP A 112 -2.66 35.57 4.67
C ASP A 112 -3.81 34.55 4.65
N VAL A 113 -4.31 34.20 3.46
CA VAL A 113 -5.35 33.17 3.28
C VAL A 113 -4.79 31.78 3.58
N TYR A 114 -3.55 31.50 3.15
CA TYR A 114 -2.85 30.28 3.54
C TYR A 114 -2.77 30.13 5.07
N GLY A 115 -2.48 31.20 5.81
CA GLY A 115 -2.40 31.18 7.28
C GLY A 115 -3.68 30.72 7.96
N ILE A 116 -4.85 31.00 7.38
CA ILE A 116 -6.15 30.53 7.89
C ILE A 116 -6.32 29.03 7.59
N VAL A 117 -6.09 28.63 6.34
CA VAL A 117 -6.24 27.23 5.88
C VAL A 117 -5.26 26.30 6.61
N ALA A 118 -4.04 26.78 6.89
CA ALA A 118 -3.00 26.03 7.57
C ALA A 118 -3.37 25.64 9.01
N GLN A 119 -4.27 26.38 9.69
CA GLN A 119 -4.76 26.02 11.03
C GLN A 119 -5.51 24.68 11.04
N ALA A 120 -6.09 24.28 9.90
CA ALA A 120 -6.80 23.03 9.73
C ALA A 120 -5.93 21.89 9.17
N ILE A 121 -4.64 22.11 8.92
CA ILE A 121 -3.75 21.14 8.25
C ILE A 121 -2.58 20.76 9.17
N THR A 122 -2.38 19.45 9.35
CA THR A 122 -1.15 18.91 9.96
C THR A 122 -0.19 18.43 8.88
N SER A 123 0.99 19.05 8.82
CA SER A 123 2.05 18.66 7.89
C SER A 123 3.18 17.92 8.60
N LYS A 124 3.54 16.73 8.10
CA LYS A 124 4.71 15.97 8.56
C LYS A 124 5.59 15.63 7.35
N LYS A 125 6.92 15.70 7.53
CA LYS A 125 7.87 15.28 6.50
C LYS A 125 7.70 13.78 6.24
N ALA A 126 7.40 13.42 5.00
CA ALA A 126 7.37 12.02 4.56
C ALA A 126 8.80 11.47 4.41
N LYS A 127 8.93 10.14 4.43
CA LYS A 127 10.18 9.45 4.14
C LYS A 127 10.67 9.85 2.73
N SER A 128 11.94 10.23 2.62
CA SER A 128 12.57 10.48 1.31
C SER A 128 12.57 9.20 0.47
N SER A 129 12.28 9.32 -0.82
CA SER A 129 12.42 8.23 -1.78
C SER A 129 13.71 8.41 -2.58
N ILE A 130 14.34 7.29 -2.97
CA ILE A 130 15.51 7.25 -3.84
C ILE A 130 15.07 6.64 -5.17
N SER A 131 15.39 7.31 -6.28
CA SER A 131 15.13 6.84 -7.64
C SER A 131 16.29 7.19 -8.56
N VAL A 132 16.72 6.24 -9.38
CA VAL A 132 17.73 6.46 -10.43
C VAL A 132 17.01 6.46 -11.78
N ARG A 133 17.27 7.45 -12.62
CA ARG A 133 16.77 7.54 -14.01
C ARG A 133 17.98 7.42 -14.94
N ALA A 134 17.84 6.67 -16.03
CA ALA A 134 18.79 6.65 -17.13
C ALA A 134 18.54 7.82 -18.09
#